data_AF-A0A2A4CMS4-F1
#
_entry.id   AF-A0A2A4CMS4-F1
#
_cell.length_a   1.000
_cell.length_b   1.000
_cell.length_c   1.000
_cell.angle_alpha   90.00
_cell.angle_beta   90.00
_cell.angle_gamma   90.00
#
_symmetry.space_group_name_H-M   'P 1'
#
loop_
_entity.id
_entity.type
_entity.pdbx_description
1 polymer ?
#
loop_
_entity_poly.entity_id
_entity_poly.type
_entity_poly.pdbx_seq_one_letter_code
_entity_poly.pdbx_strand_id
1 'polypeptide(L)'
;MDFPGMDNVMRTLSLAFAAVVAIGFIRLLAEIGIKSIKRRRRSHVSSTRSTPFVPKALKSPDHLQLVAEAAFQRVPLLNKSEARLLPILEKLVRELGQGHRLLIQVALGELLCAANADGKPNYGLEANRAINAKRLDFAIIDRRGLMVAAIEYQGSGHHLNSNAFMRDAVKREALRKAGITLIELPPDADEALIRDRLNSVADLPLAASLRREPPLSRES
;
A
#
# COMPACT_ATOMS: atom_id res chain seq x y z
N MET A 1 -36.10 1.98 -48.29
CA MET A 1 -35.01 2.64 -49.04
C MET A 1 -33.74 2.37 -48.28
N ASP A 2 -33.04 1.29 -48.62
CA ASP A 2 -31.70 1.01 -48.08
C ASP A 2 -30.70 1.90 -48.82
N PHE A 3 -29.98 2.73 -48.08
CA PHE A 3 -28.95 3.62 -48.65
C PHE A 3 -27.62 2.83 -48.77
N PRO A 4 -27.22 2.38 -49.98
CA PRO A 4 -26.02 1.60 -50.17
C PRO A 4 -24.84 2.58 -50.23
N GLY A 5 -24.34 2.97 -49.06
CA GLY A 5 -23.24 3.94 -48.97
C GLY A 5 -22.77 4.24 -47.55
N MET A 6 -23.62 4.03 -46.53
CA MET A 6 -23.25 4.31 -45.14
C MET A 6 -22.22 3.33 -44.56
N ASP A 7 -22.18 2.09 -45.05
CA ASP A 7 -21.25 1.07 -44.56
C ASP A 7 -19.79 1.37 -44.92
N ASN A 8 -19.56 1.94 -46.10
CA ASN A 8 -18.22 2.30 -46.55
C ASN A 8 -17.70 3.54 -45.81
N VAL A 9 -18.58 4.48 -45.46
CA VAL A 9 -18.26 5.67 -44.67
C VAL A 9 -17.95 5.30 -43.22
N MET A 10 -18.75 4.41 -42.61
CA MET A 10 -18.50 3.88 -41.26
C MET A 10 -17.20 3.06 -41.18
N ARG A 11 -16.88 2.27 -42.20
CA ARG A 11 -15.63 1.50 -42.26
C ARG A 11 -14.40 2.41 -42.44
N THR A 12 -14.49 3.45 -43.26
CA THR A 12 -13.38 4.42 -43.41
C THR A 12 -13.15 5.25 -42.15
N LEU A 13 -14.22 5.65 -41.45
CA LEU A 13 -14.10 6.35 -40.15
C LEU A 13 -13.49 5.46 -39.06
N SER A 14 -13.87 4.18 -39.02
CA SER A 14 -13.33 3.22 -38.05
C SER A 14 -11.85 2.90 -38.29
N LEU A 15 -11.43 2.77 -39.56
CA LEU A 15 -10.02 2.61 -39.93
C LEU A 15 -9.19 3.86 -39.64
N ALA A 16 -9.73 5.06 -39.88
CA ALA A 16 -9.06 6.32 -39.54
C ALA A 16 -8.86 6.46 -38.01
N PHE A 17 -9.86 6.07 -37.22
CA PHE A 17 -9.75 6.07 -35.75
C PHE A 17 -8.71 5.07 -35.26
N ALA A 18 -8.70 3.85 -35.81
CA ALA A 18 -7.68 2.84 -35.48
C ALA A 18 -6.25 3.31 -35.83
N ALA A 19 -6.09 4.04 -36.95
CA ALA A 19 -4.80 4.61 -37.34
C ALA A 19 -4.32 5.71 -36.37
N VAL A 20 -5.22 6.58 -35.89
CA VAL A 20 -4.88 7.62 -34.90
C VAL A 20 -4.47 7.00 -33.56
N VAL A 21 -5.19 5.96 -33.09
CA VAL A 21 -4.84 5.22 -31.88
C VAL A 21 -3.49 4.50 -32.03
N ALA A 22 -3.24 3.88 -33.18
CA ALA A 22 -1.96 3.22 -33.46
C ALA A 22 -0.78 4.20 -33.50
N ILE A 23 -0.96 5.39 -34.10
CA ILE A 23 0.06 6.45 -34.12
C ILE A 23 0.35 6.97 -32.70
N GLY A 24 -0.71 7.15 -31.88
CA GLY A 24 -0.57 7.53 -30.47
C GLY A 24 0.16 6.47 -29.64
N PHE A 25 -0.11 5.19 -29.88
CA PHE A 25 0.56 4.08 -29.20
C PHE A 25 2.03 3.94 -29.63
N ILE A 26 2.35 4.15 -30.91
CA ILE A 26 3.73 4.19 -31.41
C ILE A 26 4.51 5.38 -30.83
N ARG A 27 3.87 6.54 -30.63
CA ARG A 27 4.46 7.71 -29.95
C ARG A 27 4.73 7.42 -28.46
N LEU A 28 3.79 6.78 -27.77
CA LEU A 28 3.94 6.36 -26.36
C LEU A 28 5.07 5.33 -26.20
N LEU A 29 5.19 4.37 -27.13
CA LEU A 29 6.28 3.40 -27.14
C LEU A 29 7.63 4.03 -27.53
N ALA A 30 7.65 5.07 -28.36
CA ALA A 30 8.86 5.83 -28.69
C ALA A 30 9.35 6.70 -27.52
N GLU A 31 8.45 7.26 -26.70
CA GLU A 31 8.79 7.95 -25.45
C GLU A 31 9.37 7.00 -24.39
N ILE A 32 8.90 5.75 -24.34
CA ILE A 32 9.46 4.70 -23.48
C ILE A 32 10.76 4.11 -24.05
N GLY A 33 10.94 4.14 -25.38
CA GLY A 33 11.97 3.36 -26.10
C GLY A 33 13.23 4.10 -26.57
N ILE A 34 13.34 5.43 -26.44
CA ILE A 34 14.49 6.18 -26.98
C ILE A 34 15.37 6.76 -25.87
N LYS A 35 16.19 5.91 -25.25
CA LYS A 35 17.56 6.25 -24.82
C LYS A 35 18.45 4.99 -24.80
N SER A 36 18.85 4.51 -25.97
CA SER A 36 20.26 4.20 -26.27
C SER A 36 20.43 3.49 -27.61
N ILE A 37 20.79 4.26 -28.64
CA ILE A 37 21.40 3.73 -29.86
C ILE A 37 22.71 4.48 -30.09
N LYS A 38 23.76 3.70 -30.44
CA LYS A 38 25.12 4.06 -30.92
C LYS A 38 26.12 4.44 -29.80
N ARG A 39 27.37 3.96 -29.79
CA ARG A 39 28.22 3.37 -30.85
C ARG A 39 29.45 2.68 -30.23
N ARG A 40 29.79 1.49 -30.78
CA ARG A 40 31.13 0.93 -31.12
C ARG A 40 32.38 1.58 -30.48
N ARG A 41 33.41 0.87 -29.98
CA ARG A 41 34.22 -0.16 -30.69
C ARG A 41 35.26 -0.82 -29.73
N ARG A 42 35.42 -2.14 -29.87
CA ARG A 42 36.59 -3.04 -29.71
C ARG A 42 37.76 -2.66 -28.77
N SER A 43 38.09 -3.59 -27.87
CA SER A 43 39.37 -4.33 -27.96
C SER A 43 39.25 -5.72 -27.30
N HIS A 44 40.01 -6.65 -27.87
CA HIS A 44 40.11 -8.08 -27.62
C HIS A 44 40.95 -8.35 -26.37
N VAL A 45 40.75 -9.49 -25.69
CA VAL A 45 41.78 -10.45 -25.22
C VAL A 45 41.18 -11.46 -24.21
N SER A 46 41.16 -12.73 -24.65
CA SER A 46 41.52 -13.98 -23.95
C SER A 46 41.05 -14.21 -22.49
N SER A 47 40.05 -15.07 -22.28
CA SER A 47 40.19 -16.46 -21.81
C SER A 47 40.69 -16.63 -20.36
N THR A 48 39.80 -17.09 -19.47
CA THR A 48 39.83 -18.48 -18.95
C THR A 48 38.61 -18.73 -18.04
N ARG A 49 38.10 -19.96 -18.13
CA ARG A 49 36.95 -20.50 -17.38
C ARG A 49 37.25 -20.59 -15.88
N SER A 50 36.39 -19.97 -15.08
CA SER A 50 35.73 -20.59 -13.94
C SER A 50 34.44 -19.80 -13.68
N THR A 51 33.29 -20.45 -13.61
CA THR A 51 32.03 -19.80 -13.26
C THR A 51 31.76 -20.05 -11.79
N PRO A 52 32.02 -19.10 -10.88
CA PRO A 52 31.33 -19.09 -9.61
C PRO A 52 29.85 -18.77 -9.89
N PHE A 53 28.94 -19.43 -9.18
CA PHE A 53 27.56 -18.96 -9.10
C PHE A 53 27.57 -17.56 -8.48
N VAL A 54 27.55 -16.54 -9.32
CA VAL A 54 27.33 -15.16 -8.92
C VAL A 54 25.82 -15.03 -8.77
N PRO A 55 25.26 -14.81 -7.57
CA PRO A 55 23.85 -14.42 -7.47
C PRO A 55 23.69 -13.22 -8.39
N LYS A 56 22.76 -13.31 -9.34
CA LYS A 56 22.50 -12.25 -10.33
C LYS A 56 22.26 -10.98 -9.54
N ALA A 57 23.29 -10.16 -9.39
CA ALA A 57 23.22 -8.89 -8.73
C ALA A 57 22.24 -8.08 -9.58
N LEU A 58 20.99 -8.02 -9.11
CA LEU A 58 20.09 -6.96 -9.50
C LEU A 58 20.88 -5.71 -9.15
N LYS A 59 21.37 -5.01 -10.17
CA LYS A 59 21.97 -3.69 -10.05
C LYS A 59 20.86 -2.74 -9.60
N SER A 60 20.38 -2.89 -8.37
CA SER A 60 19.69 -1.81 -7.70
C SER A 60 20.69 -0.66 -7.68
N PRO A 61 20.35 0.53 -8.19
CA PRO A 61 21.20 1.69 -8.01
C PRO A 61 21.53 1.79 -6.52
N ASP A 62 22.77 2.14 -6.19
CA ASP A 62 23.16 2.34 -4.80
C ASP A 62 22.23 3.41 -4.22
N HIS A 63 21.31 2.99 -3.35
CA HIS A 63 20.32 3.88 -2.76
C HIS A 63 21.02 5.02 -2.01
N LEU A 64 22.21 4.77 -1.45
CA LEU A 64 23.01 5.79 -0.79
C LEU A 64 23.46 6.86 -1.79
N GLN A 65 23.93 6.47 -2.97
CA GLN A 65 24.32 7.42 -4.01
C GLN A 65 23.12 8.25 -4.48
N LEU A 66 21.96 7.62 -4.72
CA LEU A 66 20.74 8.34 -5.11
C LEU A 66 20.30 9.36 -4.04
N VAL A 67 20.37 9.00 -2.76
CA VAL A 67 20.06 9.90 -1.65
C VAL A 67 21.11 11.00 -1.53
N ALA A 68 22.39 10.70 -1.69
CA ALA A 68 23.47 11.69 -1.60
C ALA A 68 23.39 12.75 -2.69
N GLU A 69 22.90 12.39 -3.88
CA GLU A 69 22.74 13.29 -5.02
C GLU A 69 21.41 14.07 -5.00
N ALA A 70 20.44 13.67 -4.18
CA ALA A 70 19.12 14.28 -4.14
C ALA A 70 19.03 15.47 -3.16
N ALA A 71 18.25 16.48 -3.53
CA ALA A 71 17.80 17.52 -2.61
C ALA A 71 16.52 17.09 -1.90
N PHE A 72 16.47 17.26 -0.58
CA PHE A 72 15.29 16.96 0.24
C PHE A 72 14.68 18.22 0.82
N GLN A 73 13.36 18.25 0.89
CA GLN A 73 12.60 19.30 1.57
C GLN A 73 11.61 18.67 2.54
N ARG A 74 11.26 19.41 3.58
CA ARG A 74 10.21 18.99 4.52
C ARG A 74 8.86 19.17 3.84
N VAL A 75 7.97 18.20 4.06
CA VAL A 75 6.59 18.23 3.59
C VAL A 75 5.64 17.98 4.77
N PRO A 76 4.41 18.51 4.75
CA PRO A 76 3.40 18.13 5.73
C PRO A 76 3.19 16.61 5.74
N LEU A 77 3.07 16.03 6.94
CA LEU A 77 2.86 14.59 7.09
C LEU A 77 1.45 14.16 6.65
N LEU A 78 0.46 15.02 6.87
CA LEU A 78 -0.95 14.79 6.55
C LEU A 78 -1.41 15.76 5.46
N ASN A 79 -2.34 15.32 4.62
CA ASN A 79 -3.06 16.25 3.75
C ASN A 79 -4.02 17.14 4.56
N LYS A 80 -4.59 18.18 3.95
CA LYS A 80 -5.49 19.12 4.65
C LYS A 80 -6.70 18.42 5.31
N SER A 81 -7.25 17.42 4.64
CA SER A 81 -8.46 16.74 5.08
C SER A 81 -8.20 15.81 6.26
N GLU A 82 -7.05 15.15 6.30
CA GLU A 82 -6.57 14.35 7.43
C GLU A 82 -6.09 15.23 8.59
N ALA A 83 -5.37 16.32 8.29
CA ALA A 83 -4.83 17.23 9.29
C ALA A 83 -5.92 17.86 10.17
N ARG A 84 -7.12 18.08 9.63
CA ARG A 84 -8.28 18.57 10.40
C ARG A 84 -8.74 17.57 11.47
N LEU A 85 -8.56 16.26 11.22
CA LEU A 85 -9.03 15.20 12.12
C LEU A 85 -8.06 14.99 13.28
N LEU A 86 -6.78 15.26 13.08
CA LEU A 86 -5.74 15.03 14.07
C LEU A 86 -6.05 15.62 15.46
N PRO A 87 -6.33 16.93 15.63
CA PRO A 87 -6.61 17.49 16.96
C PRO A 87 -7.88 16.91 17.60
N ILE A 88 -8.88 16.53 16.79
CA ILE A 88 -10.11 15.91 17.26
C ILE A 88 -9.80 14.50 17.78
N LEU A 89 -9.10 13.69 17.00
CA LEU A 89 -8.70 12.33 17.38
C LEU A 89 -7.78 12.33 18.59
N GLU A 90 -6.81 13.24 18.68
CA GLU A 90 -5.93 13.36 19.85
C GLU A 90 -6.69 13.67 21.13
N LYS A 91 -7.65 14.61 21.06
CA LYS A 91 -8.53 14.94 22.18
C LYS A 91 -9.36 13.73 22.60
N LEU A 92 -10.05 13.09 21.65
CA LEU A 92 -10.94 11.97 21.92
C LEU A 92 -10.20 10.75 22.46
N VAL A 93 -9.06 10.39 21.88
CA VAL A 93 -8.22 9.27 22.35
C VAL A 93 -7.72 9.53 23.77
N ARG A 94 -7.42 10.78 24.12
CA ARG A 94 -7.03 11.15 25.50
C ARG A 94 -8.21 11.02 26.46
N GLU A 95 -9.42 11.39 26.03
CA GLU A 95 -10.65 11.27 26.82
C GLU A 95 -11.08 9.81 27.04
N LEU A 96 -10.79 8.89 26.11
CA LEU A 96 -10.97 7.44 26.33
C LEU A 96 -10.16 6.94 27.54
N GLY A 97 -9.04 7.60 27.86
CA GLY A 97 -8.21 7.26 29.01
C GLY A 97 -7.38 5.99 28.81
N GLN A 98 -7.06 5.31 29.92
CA GLN A 98 -6.36 4.01 29.96
C GLN A 98 -4.94 3.95 29.35
N GLY A 99 -4.37 5.10 29.00
CA GLY A 99 -3.05 5.21 28.39
C GLY A 99 -3.04 4.97 26.88
N HIS A 100 -4.19 5.10 26.21
CA HIS A 100 -4.25 5.02 24.75
C HIS A 100 -3.45 6.12 24.07
N ARG A 101 -2.87 5.80 22.92
CA ARG A 101 -2.07 6.73 22.12
C ARG A 101 -2.48 6.64 20.66
N LEU A 102 -2.54 7.79 20.00
CA LEU A 102 -2.77 7.90 18.57
C LEU A 102 -1.42 7.86 17.84
N LEU A 103 -1.33 7.04 16.80
CA LEU A 103 -0.25 7.02 15.82
C LEU A 103 -0.80 7.54 14.49
N ILE A 104 0.05 8.23 13.74
CA ILE A 104 -0.30 8.83 12.44
C ILE A 104 0.61 8.28 11.35
N GLN A 105 0.04 7.99 10.19
CA GLN A 105 0.77 7.52 9.01
C GLN A 105 1.71 6.37 9.40
N VAL A 106 1.22 5.28 9.98
CA VAL A 106 2.08 4.16 10.43
C VAL A 106 2.00 3.01 9.42
N ALA A 107 3.14 2.39 9.09
CA ALA A 107 3.12 1.22 8.23
C ALA A 107 2.43 0.05 8.97
N LEU A 108 1.52 -0.63 8.30
CA LEU A 108 0.66 -1.65 8.93
C LEU A 108 1.47 -2.81 9.53
N GLY A 109 2.59 -3.17 8.88
CA GLY A 109 3.45 -4.24 9.38
C GLY A 109 4.36 -3.86 10.56
N GLU A 110 4.38 -2.60 11.00
CA GLU A 110 4.95 -2.22 12.31
C GLU A 110 4.01 -2.59 13.46
N LEU A 111 2.72 -2.80 13.17
CA LEU A 111 1.68 -3.07 14.15
C LEU A 111 1.14 -4.50 14.06
N LEU A 112 1.23 -5.13 12.89
CA LEU A 112 0.79 -6.49 12.64
C LEU A 112 1.90 -7.33 12.04
N CYS A 113 1.93 -8.61 12.40
CA CYS A 113 2.77 -9.61 11.77
C CYS A 113 1.91 -10.84 11.45
N ALA A 114 2.13 -11.43 10.28
CA ALA A 114 1.48 -12.68 9.91
C ALA A 114 1.95 -13.81 10.83
N ALA A 115 1.02 -14.36 11.63
CA ALA A 115 1.23 -15.64 12.30
C ALA A 115 1.29 -16.77 11.26
N ASN A 116 2.02 -17.85 11.59
CA ASN A 116 2.27 -19.01 10.71
C ASN A 116 1.10 -19.34 9.79
N ALA A 117 1.39 -19.39 8.49
CA ALA A 117 0.45 -19.90 7.50
C ALA A 117 0.59 -21.42 7.45
N ASP A 118 -0.44 -22.14 7.89
CA ASP A 118 -0.44 -23.60 7.93
C ASP A 118 0.05 -24.18 6.58
N GLY A 119 1.20 -24.85 6.63
CA GLY A 119 1.74 -25.65 5.52
C GLY A 119 2.29 -24.89 4.30
N LYS A 120 2.35 -23.55 4.29
CA LYS A 120 2.87 -22.78 3.13
C LYS A 120 4.24 -22.15 3.42
N PRO A 121 5.34 -22.67 2.84
CA PRO A 121 6.65 -22.05 3.00
C PRO A 121 6.62 -20.61 2.47
N ASN A 122 7.26 -19.69 3.22
CA ASN A 122 7.40 -18.27 2.91
C ASN A 122 6.13 -17.40 2.88
N TYR A 123 4.95 -17.96 3.09
CA TYR A 123 3.70 -17.18 3.01
C TYR A 123 3.61 -16.08 4.09
N GLY A 124 4.15 -16.34 5.28
CA GLY A 124 4.26 -15.32 6.34
C GLY A 124 5.16 -14.15 5.93
N LEU A 125 6.29 -14.43 5.26
CA LEU A 125 7.19 -13.40 4.76
C LEU A 125 6.55 -12.55 3.65
N GLU A 126 5.86 -13.20 2.71
CA GLU A 126 5.15 -12.50 1.63
C GLU A 126 3.97 -11.66 2.16
N ALA A 127 3.22 -12.18 3.13
CA ALA A 127 2.17 -11.44 3.81
C ALA A 127 2.74 -10.21 4.54
N ASN A 128 3.84 -10.37 5.28
CA ASN A 128 4.52 -9.26 5.95
C ASN A 128 5.01 -8.20 4.95
N ARG A 129 5.58 -8.60 3.81
CA ARG A 129 5.94 -7.68 2.73
C ARG A 129 4.73 -6.92 2.18
N ALA A 130 3.60 -7.62 2.00
CA ALA A 130 2.37 -7.02 1.47
C ALA A 130 1.82 -5.92 2.40
N ILE A 131 1.84 -6.14 3.72
CA ILE A 131 1.37 -5.16 4.71
C ILE A 131 2.39 -4.05 4.99
N ASN A 132 3.70 -4.32 4.92
CA ASN A 132 4.74 -3.29 5.11
C ASN A 132 4.65 -2.14 4.10
N ALA A 133 4.18 -2.45 2.89
CA ALA A 133 3.99 -1.45 1.84
C ALA A 133 2.72 -0.59 2.04
N LYS A 134 1.94 -0.82 3.10
CA LYS A 134 0.63 -0.20 3.36
C LYS A 134 0.74 0.61 4.64
N ARG A 135 0.17 1.81 4.63
CA ARG A 135 0.12 2.69 5.79
C ARG A 135 -1.33 2.88 6.20
N LEU A 136 -1.55 3.00 7.50
CA LEU A 136 -2.79 3.48 8.09
C LEU A 136 -2.69 4.99 8.24
N ASP A 137 -3.80 5.70 7.99
CA ASP A 137 -3.85 7.14 8.27
C ASP A 137 -3.68 7.40 9.77
N PHE A 138 -4.40 6.63 10.59
CA PHE A 138 -4.23 6.61 12.03
C PHE A 138 -4.35 5.20 12.62
N ALA A 139 -3.69 4.98 13.75
CA ALA A 139 -3.87 3.79 14.57
C ALA A 139 -3.96 4.18 16.05
N ILE A 140 -4.76 3.45 16.83
CA ILE A 140 -4.82 3.61 18.27
C ILE A 140 -4.11 2.41 18.88
N ILE A 141 -3.17 2.68 19.79
CA ILE A 141 -2.49 1.67 20.59
C ILE A 141 -2.86 1.80 22.06
N ASP A 142 -2.76 0.70 22.80
CA ASP A 142 -2.87 0.69 24.26
C ASP A 142 -1.55 1.09 24.96
N ARG A 143 -1.56 1.05 26.30
CA ARG A 143 -0.38 1.34 27.13
C ARG A 143 0.78 0.36 26.93
N ARG A 144 0.53 -0.83 26.36
CA ARG A 144 1.53 -1.85 26.05
C ARG A 144 2.11 -1.69 24.65
N GLY A 145 1.56 -0.78 23.84
CA GLY A 145 1.95 -0.57 22.45
C GLY A 145 1.25 -1.49 21.45
N LEU A 146 0.21 -2.22 21.87
CA LEU A 146 -0.57 -3.07 20.99
C LEU A 146 -1.68 -2.28 20.32
N MET A 147 -1.85 -2.46 19.01
CA MET A 147 -2.94 -1.82 18.26
C MET A 147 -4.29 -2.35 18.73
N VAL A 148 -5.24 -1.43 18.95
CA VAL A 148 -6.63 -1.72 19.35
C VAL A 148 -7.63 -1.29 18.28
N ALA A 149 -7.29 -0.28 17.47
CA ALA A 149 -8.12 0.19 16.37
C ALA A 149 -7.27 0.79 15.25
N ALA A 150 -7.75 0.68 14.02
CA ALA A 150 -7.25 1.43 12.87
C ALA A 150 -8.30 2.45 12.42
N ILE A 151 -7.87 3.60 11.91
CA ILE A 151 -8.75 4.63 11.38
C ILE A 151 -8.26 5.04 9.99
N GLU A 152 -9.17 5.08 9.03
CA GLU A 152 -8.90 5.43 7.64
C GLU A 152 -9.84 6.55 7.20
N TYR A 153 -9.29 7.61 6.62
CA TYR A 153 -10.07 8.72 6.07
C TYR A 153 -10.45 8.42 4.62
N GLN A 154 -11.75 8.42 4.32
CA GLN A 154 -12.27 8.19 2.98
C GLN A 154 -12.30 9.51 2.22
N GLY A 155 -11.19 9.89 1.57
CA GLY A 155 -11.15 11.06 0.71
C GLY A 155 -11.99 10.90 -0.56
N SER A 156 -12.35 12.01 -1.20
CA SER A 156 -13.16 12.05 -2.43
C SER A 156 -12.51 11.38 -3.66
N GLY A 157 -11.22 11.03 -3.59
CA GLY A 157 -10.48 10.40 -4.69
C GLY A 157 -10.29 8.88 -4.57
N HIS A 158 -10.79 8.22 -3.51
CA HIS A 158 -10.42 6.83 -3.20
C HIS A 158 -10.98 5.78 -4.19
N HIS A 159 -11.99 6.11 -4.98
CA HIS A 159 -12.64 5.17 -5.91
C HIS A 159 -12.16 5.26 -7.37
N LEU A 160 -11.22 6.15 -7.69
CA LEU A 160 -10.91 6.45 -9.10
C LEU A 160 -9.89 5.48 -9.74
N ASN A 161 -9.23 4.61 -8.96
CA ASN A 161 -8.17 3.73 -9.45
C ASN A 161 -8.28 2.29 -8.92
N SER A 162 -8.20 1.28 -9.80
CA SER A 162 -8.24 -0.15 -9.43
C SER A 162 -7.15 -0.56 -8.42
N ASN A 163 -6.01 0.13 -8.44
CA ASN A 163 -4.92 -0.08 -7.49
C ASN A 163 -5.27 0.39 -6.06
N ALA A 164 -6.13 1.40 -5.90
CA ALA A 164 -6.57 1.87 -4.58
C ALA A 164 -7.44 0.80 -3.90
N PHE A 165 -8.38 0.22 -4.66
CA PHE A 165 -9.24 -0.85 -4.17
C PHE A 165 -8.45 -2.06 -3.64
N MET A 166 -7.46 -2.54 -4.39
CA MET A 166 -6.65 -3.68 -3.95
C MET A 166 -5.80 -3.37 -2.71
N ARG A 167 -5.32 -2.13 -2.56
CA ARG A 167 -4.58 -1.70 -1.36
C ARG A 167 -5.48 -1.73 -0.13
N ASP A 168 -6.69 -1.19 -0.25
CA ASP A 168 -7.64 -1.17 0.85
C ASP A 168 -8.14 -2.57 1.21
N ALA A 169 -8.31 -3.45 0.22
CA ALA A 169 -8.65 -4.85 0.46
C ALA A 169 -7.58 -5.57 1.30
N VAL A 170 -6.29 -5.34 1.02
CA VAL A 170 -5.20 -5.91 1.83
C VAL A 170 -5.24 -5.38 3.28
N LYS A 171 -5.46 -4.07 3.48
CA LYS A 171 -5.58 -3.48 4.81
C LYS A 171 -6.74 -4.09 5.59
N ARG A 172 -7.94 -4.11 5.00
CA ARG A 172 -9.16 -4.67 5.61
C ARG A 172 -8.97 -6.13 5.99
N GLU A 173 -8.42 -6.95 5.10
CA GLU A 173 -8.25 -8.37 5.35
C GLU A 173 -7.21 -8.64 6.45
N ALA A 174 -6.11 -7.88 6.49
CA ALA A 174 -5.12 -7.99 7.55
C ALA A 174 -5.69 -7.61 8.92
N LEU A 175 -6.41 -6.48 9.00
CA LEU A 175 -7.07 -6.02 10.23
C LEU A 175 -8.13 -7.02 10.70
N ARG A 176 -8.98 -7.53 9.79
CA ARG A 176 -10.00 -8.55 10.08
C ARG A 176 -9.38 -9.83 10.64
N LYS A 177 -8.29 -10.32 10.03
CA LYS A 177 -7.56 -11.51 10.52
C LYS A 177 -6.89 -11.28 11.87
N ALA A 178 -6.49 -10.06 12.17
CA ALA A 178 -5.92 -9.67 13.45
C ALA A 178 -6.97 -9.37 14.53
N GLY A 179 -8.27 -9.38 14.19
CA GLY A 179 -9.34 -9.00 15.11
C GLY A 179 -9.32 -7.52 15.49
N ILE A 180 -8.77 -6.67 14.62
CA ILE A 180 -8.68 -5.22 14.85
C ILE A 180 -9.80 -4.51 14.11
N THR A 181 -10.53 -3.66 14.82
CA THR A 181 -11.59 -2.84 14.23
C THR A 181 -11.00 -1.77 13.32
N LEU A 182 -11.58 -1.65 12.12
CA LEU A 182 -11.32 -0.56 11.20
C LEU A 182 -12.45 0.47 11.29
N ILE A 183 -12.12 1.71 11.62
CA ILE A 183 -13.03 2.86 11.60
C ILE A 183 -12.79 3.63 10.30
N GLU A 184 -13.75 3.59 9.38
CA GLU A 184 -13.71 4.42 8.17
C GLU A 184 -14.44 5.75 8.44
N LEU A 185 -13.73 6.87 8.30
CA LEU A 185 -14.28 8.21 8.50
C LEU A 185 -14.62 8.86 7.15
N PRO A 186 -15.88 9.27 6.93
CA PRO A 186 -16.27 9.96 5.70
C PRO A 186 -15.73 11.40 5.63
N PRO A 187 -15.76 12.04 4.44
CA PRO A 187 -15.28 13.41 4.26
C PRO A 187 -15.89 14.44 5.20
N ASP A 188 -17.16 14.27 5.56
CA ASP A 188 -17.97 15.15 6.39
C ASP A 188 -17.98 14.74 7.88
N ALA A 189 -17.13 13.79 8.28
CA ALA A 189 -17.03 13.35 9.67
C ALA A 189 -16.80 14.54 10.62
N ASP A 190 -17.69 14.65 11.61
CA ASP A 190 -17.64 15.62 12.70
C ASP A 190 -17.20 14.95 14.02
N GLU A 191 -16.97 15.76 15.06
CA GLU A 191 -16.50 15.24 16.35
C GLU A 191 -17.50 14.25 16.98
N ALA A 192 -18.81 14.46 16.79
CA ALA A 192 -19.85 13.61 17.37
C ALA A 192 -19.82 12.20 16.75
N LEU A 193 -19.75 12.11 15.42
CA LEU A 193 -19.60 10.84 14.71
C LEU A 193 -18.29 10.15 15.09
N ILE A 194 -17.18 10.88 15.11
CA ILE A 194 -15.88 10.29 15.45
C ILE A 194 -15.92 9.72 16.88
N ARG A 195 -16.51 10.44 17.84
CA ARG A 195 -16.67 10.00 19.22
C ARG A 195 -17.51 8.72 19.32
N ASP A 196 -18.65 8.68 18.63
CA ASP A 196 -19.51 7.49 18.58
C ASP A 196 -18.74 6.27 18.05
N ARG A 197 -18.03 6.44 16.93
CA ARG A 197 -17.19 5.38 16.35
C ARG A 197 -16.10 4.91 17.31
N LEU A 198 -15.42 5.82 18.01
CA LEU A 198 -14.38 5.45 18.97
C LEU A 198 -14.92 4.70 20.18
N ASN A 199 -16.06 5.13 20.73
CA ASN A 199 -16.68 4.47 21.88
C ASN A 199 -17.11 3.03 21.58
N SER A 200 -17.49 2.73 20.33
CA SER A 200 -17.82 1.35 19.94
C SER A 200 -16.62 0.38 19.91
N VAL A 201 -15.39 0.90 20.00
CA VAL A 201 -14.15 0.10 19.95
C VAL A 201 -13.42 0.07 21.30
N ALA A 202 -13.63 1.10 22.14
CA ALA A 202 -12.93 1.27 23.42
C ALA A 202 -13.28 0.23 24.50
N ASP A 203 -14.30 -0.60 24.28
CA ASP A 203 -14.70 -1.69 25.18
C ASP A 203 -14.02 -3.05 24.89
N LEU A 204 -13.09 -3.14 23.94
CA LEU A 204 -12.43 -4.43 23.65
C LEU A 204 -11.37 -4.77 24.71
N PRO A 205 -11.57 -5.83 25.53
CA PRO A 205 -10.53 -6.28 26.44
C PRO A 205 -9.45 -6.97 25.62
N LEU A 206 -8.25 -6.43 25.72
CA LEU A 206 -6.97 -6.93 25.22
C LEU A 206 -6.60 -8.38 25.68
N ALA A 207 -7.52 -9.10 26.34
CA ALA A 207 -7.28 -10.35 27.05
C ALA A 207 -7.74 -11.62 26.28
N ALA A 208 -8.55 -11.50 25.22
CA ALA A 208 -9.10 -12.68 24.55
C ALA A 208 -8.15 -13.29 23.49
N SER A 209 -7.30 -12.50 22.83
CA SER A 209 -6.44 -12.95 21.73
C SER A 209 -5.06 -13.48 22.16
N LEU A 210 -4.69 -13.36 23.44
CA LEU A 210 -3.42 -13.89 23.99
C LEU A 210 -3.58 -15.25 24.69
N ARG A 211 -4.78 -15.84 24.75
CA ARG A 211 -4.96 -17.24 25.17
C ARG A 211 -4.80 -18.20 23.98
N ARG A 212 -3.65 -18.14 23.31
CA ARG A 212 -3.14 -19.34 22.64
C ARG A 212 -2.38 -20.10 23.71
N GLU A 213 -2.94 -21.21 24.17
CA GLU A 213 -2.23 -22.09 25.11
C GLU A 213 -0.86 -22.47 24.53
N PRO A 214 0.19 -22.53 25.36
CA PRO A 214 1.46 -23.10 24.93
C PRO A 214 1.23 -24.54 24.47
N PRO A 215 1.96 -25.03 23.44
CA PRO A 215 1.79 -26.39 22.97
C PRO A 215 2.01 -27.35 24.14
N LEU A 216 1.04 -28.24 24.36
CA LEU A 216 1.08 -29.29 25.36
C LEU A 216 2.47 -29.93 25.34
N SER A 217 3.19 -29.81 26.45
CA SER A 217 4.42 -30.54 26.70
C SER A 217 4.14 -32.01 26.44
N ARG A 218 4.88 -32.60 25.50
CA ARG A 218 4.86 -34.05 25.29
C ARG A 218 5.25 -34.70 26.62
N GLU A 219 4.31 -35.42 27.22
CA GLU A 219 4.60 -36.33 28.31
C GLU A 219 5.56 -37.42 27.82
N SER A 220 6.42 -37.81 28.76
CA SER A 220 7.54 -38.75 28.70
C SER A 220 7.22 -40.12 28.12
#